data_AF-A0A0M6YP39-F1
#
_entry.id   AF-A0A0M6YP39-F1
#
_cell.length_a   1.000
_cell.length_b   1.000
_cell.length_c   1.000
_cell.angle_alpha   90.00
_cell.angle_beta   90.00
_cell.angle_gamma   90.00
#
_symmetry.space_group_name_H-M   'P 1'
#
loop_
_entity.id
_entity.type
_entity.pdbx_description
1 polymer ?
#
loop_
_entity_poly.entity_id
_entity_poly.type
_entity_poly.pdbx_seq_one_letter_code
_entity_poly.pdbx_strand_id
1 'polypeptide(L)'
;MYSSETLLDWQKDQYTHDMRNHFDILSLHKQDRLKHYAMHFAKYAGRIARGDAEEKTPERTFTDALLVCLSAANTLHQKLEYSPNKSNETFLVRLTDAAGRVNDAAEKIDHLEPFIEIARDGNQDILDALLDFSVAESLNVEDCLASRRSELKERQFFVR
;
A
#
# COMPACT_ATOMS: atom_id res chain seq x y z
N MET A 1 15.29 -11.57 -4.08
CA MET A 1 14.99 -10.90 -2.80
C MET A 1 15.09 -9.41 -3.06
N TYR A 2 14.04 -8.64 -2.76
CA TYR A 2 14.00 -7.20 -3.08
C TYR A 2 15.04 -6.43 -2.26
N SER A 3 15.87 -5.62 -2.91
CA SER A 3 16.91 -4.85 -2.22
C SER A 3 16.32 -3.57 -1.63
N SER A 4 16.96 -3.05 -0.57
CA SER A 4 16.58 -1.75 0.02
C SER A 4 16.68 -0.60 -0.99
N GLU A 5 17.64 -0.66 -1.93
CA GLU A 5 17.80 0.33 -3.00
C GLU A 5 16.61 0.29 -3.97
N THR A 6 16.21 -0.91 -4.41
CA THR A 6 15.05 -1.10 -5.30
C THR A 6 13.76 -0.56 -4.67
N LEU A 7 13.50 -0.87 -3.39
CA LEU A 7 12.31 -0.39 -2.68
C LEU A 7 12.32 1.15 -2.57
N LEU A 8 13.49 1.72 -2.27
CA LEU A 8 13.65 3.17 -2.20
C LEU A 8 13.38 3.84 -3.56
N ASP A 9 13.83 3.23 -4.66
CA ASP A 9 13.54 3.77 -5.99
C ASP A 9 12.05 3.67 -6.33
N TRP A 10 11.38 2.58 -5.98
CA TRP A 10 9.92 2.50 -6.10
C TRP A 10 9.18 3.55 -5.26
N GLN A 11 9.67 3.86 -4.05
CA GLN A 11 9.12 4.92 -3.21
C GLN A 11 9.27 6.30 -3.86
N LYS A 12 10.45 6.61 -4.44
CA LYS A 12 10.71 7.87 -5.17
C LYS A 12 9.84 8.01 -6.42
N ASP A 13 9.68 6.92 -7.16
CA ASP A 13 8.82 6.88 -8.33
C ASP A 13 7.37 7.12 -7.95
N GLN A 14 6.91 6.51 -6.85
CA GLN A 14 5.57 6.74 -6.34
C GLN A 14 5.36 8.18 -5.90
N TYR A 15 6.34 8.77 -5.20
CA TYR A 15 6.29 10.17 -4.81
C TYR A 15 6.13 11.09 -6.02
N THR A 16 6.94 10.88 -7.07
CA THR A 16 6.87 11.65 -8.31
C THR A 16 5.53 11.45 -9.03
N HIS A 17 5.02 10.21 -9.04
CA HIS A 17 3.71 9.90 -9.60
C HIS A 17 2.60 10.63 -8.85
N ASP A 18 2.57 10.56 -7.52
CA ASP A 18 1.51 11.16 -6.71
C ASP A 18 1.53 12.68 -6.82
N MET A 19 2.72 13.31 -6.85
CA MET A 19 2.87 14.76 -7.04
C MET A 19 2.18 15.25 -8.31
N ARG A 20 2.27 14.44 -9.38
CA ARG A 20 1.68 14.78 -10.66
C ARG A 20 0.22 14.40 -10.75
N ASN A 21 -0.15 13.21 -10.30
CA ASN A 21 -1.43 12.56 -10.63
C ASN A 21 -2.47 12.53 -9.49
N HIS A 22 -2.03 12.78 -8.25
CA HIS A 22 -2.84 12.72 -7.03
C HIS A 22 -2.59 13.93 -6.13
N PHE A 23 -2.46 15.12 -6.74
CA PHE A 23 -2.18 16.35 -6.02
C PHE A 23 -3.31 16.70 -5.03
N ASP A 24 -4.55 16.36 -5.36
CA ASP A 24 -5.71 16.47 -4.48
C ASP A 24 -5.47 15.75 -3.15
N ILE A 25 -5.01 14.49 -3.19
CA ILE A 25 -4.69 13.71 -1.99
C ILE A 25 -3.42 14.24 -1.30
N LEU A 26 -2.38 14.60 -2.06
CA LEU A 26 -1.13 15.10 -1.48
C LEU A 26 -1.28 16.46 -0.79
N SER A 27 -2.23 17.27 -1.23
CA SER A 27 -2.53 18.59 -0.65
C SER A 27 -3.25 18.51 0.70
N LEU A 28 -3.78 17.34 1.05
CA LEU A 28 -4.39 17.11 2.36
C LEU A 28 -3.36 17.16 3.48
N HIS A 29 -3.84 17.43 4.70
CA HIS A 29 -2.99 17.33 5.89
C HIS A 29 -2.46 15.90 6.04
N LYS A 30 -1.26 15.76 6.62
CA LYS A 30 -0.58 14.47 6.78
C LYS A 30 -1.49 13.42 7.44
N GLN A 31 -2.25 13.82 8.45
CA GLN A 31 -3.17 12.93 9.16
C GLN A 31 -4.32 12.44 8.27
N ASP A 32 -4.92 13.32 7.47
CA ASP A 32 -6.00 12.95 6.55
C ASP A 32 -5.52 11.99 5.47
N ARG A 33 -4.28 12.17 4.99
CA ARG A 33 -3.63 11.21 4.09
C ARG A 33 -3.48 9.84 4.73
N LEU A 34 -3.03 9.77 5.98
CA LEU A 34 -2.88 8.49 6.69
C LEU A 34 -4.22 7.76 6.85
N LYS A 35 -5.29 8.49 7.21
CA LYS A 35 -6.65 7.94 7.26
C LYS A 35 -7.11 7.46 5.88
N HIS A 36 -6.82 8.23 4.84
CA HIS A 36 -7.11 7.84 3.46
C HIS A 36 -6.42 6.52 3.09
N TYR A 37 -5.14 6.35 3.38
CA TYR A 37 -4.42 5.10 3.11
C TYR A 37 -4.93 3.93 3.96
N ALA A 38 -5.30 4.17 5.23
CA ALA A 38 -5.91 3.15 6.09
C ALA A 38 -7.22 2.59 5.49
N MET A 39 -8.08 3.46 4.96
CA MET A 39 -9.30 3.04 4.25
C MET A 39 -8.98 2.23 2.99
N HIS A 40 -7.92 2.60 2.25
CA HIS A 40 -7.46 1.84 1.10
C HIS A 40 -7.04 0.42 1.49
N PHE A 41 -6.27 0.25 2.56
CA PHE A 41 -5.83 -1.08 3.01
C PHE A 41 -7.01 -1.96 3.44
N ALA A 42 -7.97 -1.43 4.19
CA ALA A 42 -9.19 -2.18 4.54
C ALA A 42 -9.98 -2.59 3.28
N LYS A 43 -10.12 -1.69 2.31
CA LYS A 43 -10.74 -1.98 1.01
C LYS A 43 -10.02 -3.11 0.28
N TYR A 44 -8.68 -3.11 0.24
CA TYR A 44 -7.91 -4.13 -0.45
C TYR A 44 -7.98 -5.49 0.25
N ALA A 45 -7.92 -5.53 1.58
CA ALA A 45 -8.17 -6.75 2.34
C ALA A 45 -9.55 -7.34 2.01
N GLY A 46 -10.59 -6.50 1.97
CA GLY A 46 -11.94 -6.93 1.58
C GLY A 46 -12.04 -7.42 0.13
N ARG A 47 -11.31 -6.81 -0.82
CA ARG A 47 -11.25 -7.27 -2.21
C ARG A 47 -10.63 -8.66 -2.32
N ILE A 48 -9.50 -8.90 -1.65
CA ILE A 48 -8.87 -10.22 -1.63
C ILE A 48 -9.79 -11.25 -0.97
N ALA A 49 -10.44 -10.90 0.15
CA ALA A 49 -11.34 -11.80 0.88
C ALA A 49 -12.55 -12.26 0.06
N ARG A 50 -13.01 -11.45 -0.90
CA ARG A 50 -14.14 -11.81 -1.77
C ARG A 50 -13.82 -12.90 -2.80
N GLY A 51 -12.54 -13.17 -3.07
CA GLY A 51 -12.12 -14.17 -4.05
C GLY A 51 -12.81 -13.96 -5.41
N ASP A 52 -13.43 -15.02 -5.94
CA ASP A 52 -14.09 -15.02 -7.25
C ASP A 52 -15.28 -14.05 -7.37
N ALA A 53 -15.80 -13.53 -6.26
CA ALA A 53 -16.87 -12.52 -6.28
C ALA A 53 -16.36 -11.09 -6.55
N GLU A 54 -15.05 -10.86 -6.55
CA GLU A 54 -14.45 -9.56 -6.84
C GLU A 54 -14.13 -9.43 -8.34
N GLU A 55 -14.54 -8.30 -8.94
CA GLU A 55 -14.26 -8.02 -10.35
C GLU A 55 -12.75 -7.80 -10.62
N LYS A 56 -12.05 -7.22 -9.64
CA LYS A 56 -10.61 -6.96 -9.75
C LYS A 56 -9.80 -8.19 -9.38
N THR A 57 -8.87 -8.56 -10.25
CA THR A 57 -7.98 -9.70 -10.03
C THR A 57 -7.13 -9.52 -8.77
N PRO A 58 -6.64 -10.63 -8.16
CA PRO A 58 -5.69 -10.56 -7.06
C PRO A 58 -4.43 -9.76 -7.40
N GLU A 59 -3.84 -9.97 -8.59
CA GLU A 59 -2.68 -9.20 -9.07
C GLU A 59 -2.97 -7.69 -9.14
N ARG A 60 -4.17 -7.31 -9.61
CA ARG A 60 -4.57 -5.90 -9.67
C ARG A 60 -4.70 -5.30 -8.28
N THR A 61 -5.32 -6.03 -7.36
CA THR A 61 -5.48 -5.58 -5.99
C THR A 61 -4.14 -5.49 -5.27
N PHE A 62 -3.24 -6.46 -5.47
CA PHE A 62 -1.85 -6.43 -5.01
C PHE A 62 -1.13 -5.18 -5.50
N THR A 63 -1.20 -4.88 -6.80
CA THR A 63 -0.51 -3.74 -7.39
C THR A 63 -1.05 -2.41 -6.84
N ASP A 64 -2.38 -2.26 -6.76
CA ASP A 64 -3.02 -1.09 -6.17
C ASP A 64 -2.67 -0.92 -4.68
N ALA A 65 -2.54 -2.02 -3.94
CA ALA A 65 -2.13 -2.01 -2.53
C ALA A 65 -0.65 -1.62 -2.36
N LEU A 66 0.24 -2.13 -3.21
CA LEU A 66 1.67 -1.81 -3.16
C LEU A 66 1.93 -0.34 -3.48
N LEU A 67 1.25 0.23 -4.49
CA LEU A 67 1.34 1.67 -4.77
C LEU A 67 0.93 2.52 -3.56
N VAL A 68 -0.17 2.16 -2.90
CA VAL A 68 -0.62 2.86 -1.67
C VAL A 68 0.36 2.66 -0.51
N CYS A 69 0.95 1.47 -0.35
CA CYS A 69 1.99 1.20 0.64
C CYS A 69 3.20 2.13 0.48
N LEU A 70 3.63 2.37 -0.77
CA LEU A 70 4.70 3.31 -1.09
C LEU A 70 4.30 4.76 -0.77
N SER A 71 3.08 5.18 -1.11
CA SER A 71 2.54 6.51 -0.75
C SER A 71 2.43 6.71 0.77
N ALA A 72 1.98 5.69 1.49
CA ALA A 72 1.90 5.69 2.95
C ALA A 72 3.29 5.81 3.58
N ALA A 73 4.28 5.07 3.08
CA ALA A 73 5.66 5.16 3.55
C ALA A 73 6.26 6.56 3.35
N ASN A 74 6.01 7.19 2.20
CA ASN A 74 6.40 8.59 1.94
C ASN A 74 5.78 9.57 2.95
N THR A 75 4.53 9.32 3.34
CA THR A 75 3.78 10.11 4.33
C THR A 75 4.34 9.93 5.75
N LEU A 76 4.70 8.70 6.10
CA LEU A 76 5.27 8.33 7.39
C LEU A 76 6.76 8.69 7.54
N HIS A 77 7.39 9.17 6.46
CA HIS A 77 8.85 9.28 6.34
C HIS A 77 9.54 7.97 6.72
N GLN A 78 9.00 6.87 6.22
CA GLN A 78 9.44 5.51 6.50
C GLN A 78 10.28 5.02 5.32
N LYS A 79 11.49 4.56 5.61
CA LYS A 79 12.28 3.77 4.66
C LYS A 79 11.82 2.32 4.75
N LEU A 80 11.37 1.77 3.63
CA LEU A 80 10.87 0.40 3.57
C LEU A 80 12.02 -0.60 3.39
N GLU A 81 11.87 -1.76 4.01
CA GLU A 81 12.84 -2.87 3.91
C GLU A 81 12.07 -4.17 3.77
N TYR A 82 12.47 -5.07 2.87
CA TYR A 82 11.76 -6.34 2.69
C TYR A 82 12.40 -7.43 3.56
N SER A 83 11.58 -8.03 4.42
CA SER A 83 11.95 -9.20 5.21
C SER A 83 10.94 -10.32 4.96
N PRO A 84 11.31 -11.39 4.22
CA PRO A 84 10.42 -12.51 3.99
C PRO A 84 9.92 -13.06 5.32
N ASN A 85 8.60 -13.10 5.47
CA ASN A 85 8.02 -13.53 6.73
C ASN A 85 8.03 -15.07 6.79
N LYS A 86 8.43 -15.62 7.94
CA LYS A 86 8.49 -17.07 8.19
C LYS A 86 7.20 -17.62 8.79
N SER A 87 6.16 -16.81 8.89
CA SER A 87 4.86 -17.21 9.40
C SER A 87 4.17 -18.19 8.44
N ASN A 88 3.41 -19.14 9.01
CA ASN A 88 2.52 -20.04 8.25
C ASN A 88 1.15 -19.40 7.96
N GLU A 89 0.92 -18.16 8.40
CA GLU A 89 -0.33 -17.46 8.17
C GLU A 89 -0.54 -17.13 6.69
N THR A 90 -1.79 -17.21 6.24
CA THR A 90 -2.15 -16.91 4.86
C THR A 90 -1.93 -15.42 4.53
N PHE A 91 -1.73 -15.12 3.25
CA PHE A 91 -1.63 -13.74 2.75
C PHE A 91 -2.81 -12.88 3.21
N LEU A 92 -4.04 -13.40 3.12
CA LEU A 92 -5.23 -12.66 3.52
C LEU A 92 -5.21 -12.30 5.01
N VAL A 93 -4.91 -13.26 5.89
CA VAL A 93 -4.84 -13.02 7.34
C VAL A 93 -3.81 -11.94 7.66
N ARG A 94 -2.63 -12.03 7.07
CA ARG A 94 -1.54 -11.05 7.29
C ARG A 94 -1.91 -9.67 6.78
N LEU A 95 -2.49 -9.58 5.58
CA LEU A 95 -2.93 -8.31 5.01
C LEU A 95 -4.05 -7.68 5.85
N THR A 96 -5.00 -8.49 6.31
CA THR A 96 -6.12 -8.03 7.15
C THR A 96 -5.64 -7.53 8.52
N ASP A 97 -4.76 -8.25 9.19
CA ASP A 97 -4.18 -7.82 10.47
C ASP A 97 -3.44 -6.48 10.33
N ALA A 98 -2.51 -6.42 9.36
CA ALA A 98 -1.70 -5.23 9.16
C ALA A 98 -2.55 -4.02 8.73
N ALA A 99 -3.54 -4.23 7.86
CA ALA A 99 -4.53 -3.21 7.52
C ALA A 99 -5.35 -2.76 8.74
N GLY A 100 -5.72 -3.69 9.64
CA GLY A 100 -6.40 -3.41 10.89
C GLY A 100 -5.58 -2.50 11.80
N ARG A 101 -4.28 -2.77 11.97
CA ARG A 101 -3.36 -1.91 12.74
C ARG A 101 -3.20 -0.52 12.13
N VAL A 102 -3.14 -0.40 10.80
CA VAL A 102 -3.13 0.93 10.17
C VAL A 102 -4.45 1.68 10.39
N ASN A 103 -5.59 0.97 10.47
CA ASN A 103 -6.88 1.58 10.82
C ASN A 103 -6.96 1.97 12.31
N ASP A 104 -6.41 1.17 13.22
CA ASP A 104 -6.25 1.53 14.64
C ASP A 104 -5.41 2.80 14.77
N ALA A 105 -4.27 2.87 14.08
CA ALA A 105 -3.45 4.09 14.05
C ALA A 105 -4.22 5.29 13.47
N ALA A 106 -5.11 5.09 12.49
CA ALA A 106 -5.94 6.14 11.93
C ALA A 106 -7.02 6.63 12.90
N GLU A 107 -7.62 5.74 13.70
CA GLU A 107 -8.55 6.07 14.78
C GLU A 107 -7.85 6.84 15.91
N LYS A 108 -6.65 6.39 16.32
CA LYS A 108 -5.84 7.06 17.34
C LYS A 108 -5.50 8.52 17.05
N ILE A 109 -5.43 8.90 15.76
CA ILE A 109 -5.27 10.30 15.36
C ILE A 109 -6.43 11.16 15.90
N ASP A 110 -7.66 10.66 15.83
CA ASP A 110 -8.86 11.37 16.31
C ASP A 110 -8.93 11.46 17.83
N HIS A 111 -8.33 10.48 18.50
CA HIS A 111 -8.24 10.40 19.96
C HIS A 111 -7.01 11.13 20.53
N LEU A 112 -6.17 11.74 19.67
CA LEU A 112 -4.90 12.38 20.04
C LEU A 112 -3.93 11.44 20.78
N GLU A 113 -3.98 10.15 20.43
CA GLU A 113 -3.12 9.11 21.00
C GLU A 113 -1.86 8.86 20.14
N PRO A 114 -0.80 8.27 20.70
CA PRO A 114 0.36 7.84 19.91
C PRO A 114 -0.02 6.81 18.84
N PHE A 115 0.26 7.12 17.57
CA PHE A 115 -0.15 6.27 16.43
C PHE A 115 1.00 5.92 15.46
N ILE A 116 2.12 6.66 15.49
CA ILE A 116 3.15 6.60 14.45
C ILE A 116 3.81 5.22 14.34
N GLU A 117 4.10 4.57 15.46
CA GLU A 117 4.73 3.24 15.45
C GLU A 117 3.78 2.18 14.88
N ILE A 118 2.52 2.16 15.36
CA ILE A 118 1.49 1.24 14.86
C ILE A 118 1.28 1.41 13.33
N ALA A 119 1.25 2.66 12.85
CA ALA A 119 1.12 2.94 11.42
C ALA A 119 2.33 2.45 10.62
N ARG A 120 3.55 2.64 11.13
CA ARG A 120 4.79 2.20 10.45
C ARG A 120 4.91 0.69 10.42
N ASP A 121 4.65 0.03 11.54
CA ASP A 121 4.71 -1.42 11.65
C ASP A 121 3.63 -2.07 10.78
N GLY A 122 2.41 -1.53 10.81
CA GLY A 122 1.33 -1.99 9.94
C GLY A 122 1.67 -1.81 8.45
N ASN A 123 2.20 -0.66 8.05
CA ASN A 123 2.60 -0.43 6.66
C ASN A 123 3.79 -1.32 6.22
N GLN A 124 4.72 -1.60 7.12
CA GLN A 124 5.83 -2.52 6.88
C GLN A 124 5.33 -3.96 6.69
N ASP A 125 4.43 -4.43 7.55
CA ASP A 125 3.89 -5.78 7.44
C ASP A 125 2.98 -5.95 6.20
N ILE A 126 2.30 -4.88 5.77
CA ILE A 126 1.60 -4.86 4.47
C ILE A 126 2.61 -5.06 3.33
N LEU A 127 3.73 -4.33 3.33
CA LEU A 127 4.77 -4.51 2.31
C LEU A 127 5.26 -5.96 2.28
N ASP A 128 5.63 -6.51 3.43
CA ASP A 128 6.18 -7.86 3.50
C ASP A 128 5.15 -8.90 3.05
N ALA A 129 3.87 -8.75 3.43
CA ALA A 129 2.80 -9.63 2.97
C ALA A 129 2.58 -9.54 1.45
N LEU A 130 2.63 -8.34 0.87
CA LEU A 130 2.51 -8.14 -0.57
C LEU A 130 3.70 -8.76 -1.32
N LEU A 131 4.93 -8.56 -0.85
CA LEU A 131 6.11 -9.09 -1.52
C LEU A 131 6.27 -10.61 -1.36
N ASP A 132 5.80 -11.18 -0.25
CA ASP A 132 5.67 -12.64 -0.11
C ASP A 132 4.63 -13.18 -1.11
N PHE A 133 3.50 -12.50 -1.28
CA PHE A 133 2.48 -12.85 -2.28
C PHE A 133 3.02 -12.78 -3.70
N SER A 134 3.78 -11.75 -4.07
CA SER A 134 4.37 -11.65 -5.41
C SER A 134 5.38 -12.76 -5.69
N VAL A 135 6.11 -13.23 -4.67
CA VAL A 135 7.01 -14.38 -4.81
C VAL A 135 6.21 -15.67 -5.01
N ALA A 136 5.15 -15.88 -4.21
CA ALA A 136 4.31 -17.08 -4.32
C ALA A 136 3.61 -17.19 -5.69
N GLU A 137 3.11 -16.06 -6.20
CA GLU A 137 2.41 -15.97 -7.48
C GLU A 137 3.33 -15.70 -8.68
N SER A 138 4.66 -15.64 -8.46
CA SER A 138 5.67 -15.36 -9.51
C SER A 138 5.41 -14.07 -10.31
N LEU A 139 4.96 -13.01 -9.64
CA LEU A 139 4.64 -11.72 -10.28
C LEU A 139 5.91 -10.90 -10.58
N ASN A 140 5.96 -10.28 -11.75
CA ASN A 140 6.95 -9.24 -12.04
C ASN A 140 6.48 -7.89 -11.48
N VAL A 141 6.90 -7.60 -10.24
CA VAL A 141 6.46 -6.40 -9.51
C VAL A 141 6.80 -5.10 -10.25
N GLU A 142 7.96 -5.01 -10.91
CA GLU A 142 8.35 -3.81 -11.64
C GLU A 142 7.40 -3.54 -12.81
N ASP A 143 7.07 -4.57 -13.59
CA ASP A 143 6.14 -4.48 -14.71
C ASP A 143 4.72 -4.12 -14.21
N CYS A 144 4.27 -4.75 -13.13
CA CYS A 144 2.98 -4.45 -12.51
C CYS A 144 2.90 -2.96 -12.12
N LEU A 145 3.90 -2.45 -11.39
CA LEU A 145 3.96 -1.05 -10.96
C LEU A 145 4.04 -0.08 -12.15
N ALA A 146 4.90 -0.38 -13.13
CA ALA A 146 5.08 0.46 -14.31
C ALA A 146 3.81 0.56 -15.16
N SER A 147 3.21 -0.60 -15.47
CA SER A 147 1.94 -0.69 -16.21
C SER A 147 0.83 0.07 -15.51
N ARG A 148 0.70 -0.15 -14.19
CA ARG A 148 -0.37 0.49 -13.41
C ARG A 148 -0.23 2.00 -13.34
N ARG A 149 0.98 2.53 -13.13
CA ARG A 149 1.24 3.97 -13.14
C ARG A 149 0.97 4.58 -14.51
N SER A 150 1.25 3.87 -15.60
CA SER A 150 0.92 4.34 -16.95
C SER A 150 -0.59 4.51 -17.13
N GLU A 151 -1.37 3.51 -16.72
CA GLU A 151 -2.84 3.57 -16.78
C GLU A 151 -3.41 4.71 -15.92
N LEU A 152 -2.86 4.94 -14.71
CA LEU A 152 -3.32 5.99 -13.81
C LEU A 152 -3.04 7.40 -14.34
N LYS A 153 -1.90 7.60 -15.03
CA LYS A 153 -1.55 8.88 -15.66
C LYS A 153 -2.59 9.32 -16.71
N GLU A 154 -3.13 8.38 -17.48
CA GLU A 154 -4.13 8.70 -18.49
C GLU A 154 -5.46 9.14 -17.86
N ARG A 155 -5.88 8.48 -16.77
CA ARG A 155 -7.16 8.75 -16.11
C ARG A 155 -7.25 10.14 -15.51
N GLN A 156 -6.14 10.75 -15.09
CA GLN A 156 -6.12 12.07 -14.46
C GLN A 156 -6.84 13.14 -15.31
N PHE A 157 -6.78 13.03 -16.64
CA PHE A 157 -7.36 14.02 -17.55
C PHE A 157 -8.85 13.80 -17.86
N PHE A 158 -9.42 12.65 -17.47
CA PHE A 158 -10.78 12.25 -17.82
C PHE A 158 -11.74 12.15 -16.63
N VAL A 159 -11.28 12.53 -15.42
CA VAL A 159 -12.18 12.69 -14.27
C VAL A 159 -13.02 13.94 -14.51
N ARG A 160 -14.25 13.74 -15.01
CA ARG A 160 -15.33 14.73 -14.99
C ARG A 160 -16.06 14.66 -13.66
#